data_AF-A0A2E9NPZ2-F1
#
_entry.id   AF-A0A2E9NPZ2-F1
#
_cell.length_a   1.000
_cell.length_b   1.000
_cell.length_c   1.000
_cell.angle_alpha   90.00
_cell.angle_beta   90.00
_cell.angle_gamma   90.00
#
_symmetry.space_group_name_H-M   'P 1'
#
loop_
_entity.id
_entity.type
_entity.pdbx_description
1 polymer ?
#
loop_
_entity_poly.entity_id
_entity_poly.type
_entity_poly.pdbx_seq_one_letter_code
_entity_poly.pdbx_strand_id
1 'polypeptide(L)' 'MQRYATRLVILSFVVQFLAAMWPVYPVFNRIRPFVFGIPFSFFYATSLMALSFVTLLAFHLWWDRSDDEPR' A
#
# COMPACT_ATOMS: atom_id res chain seq x y z
N MET A 1 9.25 17.14 10.85
CA MET A 1 8.20 16.13 10.63
C MET A 1 8.40 15.29 9.36
N GLN A 2 8.95 15.87 8.29
CA GLN A 2 9.28 15.22 7.01
C GLN A 2 9.96 13.84 7.10
N ARG A 3 10.98 13.69 7.97
CA ARG A 3 11.67 12.40 8.20
C ARG A 3 10.74 11.29 8.69
N TYR A 4 9.70 11.62 9.45
CA TYR A 4 8.73 10.64 9.95
C TYR A 4 7.75 10.22 8.86
N ALA A 5 7.25 11.16 8.06
CA ALA A 5 6.38 10.85 6.92
C ALA A 5 7.09 10.00 5.86
N THR A 6 8.33 10.34 5.50
CA THR A 6 9.13 9.50 4.59
C THR A 6 9.39 8.12 5.17
N ARG A 7 9.70 8.02 6.47
CA ARG A 7 9.84 6.72 7.13
C ARG A 7 8.57 5.89 7.08
N LEU A 8 7.39 6.49 7.30
CA LEU A 8 6.11 5.80 7.21
C LEU A 8 5.82 5.28 5.80
N VAL A 9 6.10 6.09 4.77
CA VAL A 9 5.98 5.65 3.36
C VAL A 9 6.95 4.51 3.06
N ILE A 10 8.21 4.61 3.49
CA ILE A 10 9.17 3.52 3.29
C ILE A 10 8.67 2.25 4.00
N LEU A 11 8.17 2.37 5.23
CA LEU A 11 7.69 1.23 6.01
C LEU A 11 6.48 0.57 5.35
N SER A 12 5.53 1.35 4.80
CA SER A 12 4.39 0.80 4.08
C SER A 12 4.80 0.08 2.79
N PHE A 13 5.76 0.61 2.03
CA PHE A 13 6.31 -0.08 0.86
C PHE A 13 7.08 -1.34 1.22
N VAL A 14 7.86 -1.34 2.31
CA VAL A 14 8.53 -2.54 2.82
C VAL A 14 7.52 -3.61 3.21
N VAL A 15 6.43 -3.24 3.89
CA VAL A 15 5.35 -4.19 4.25
C VAL A 15 4.68 -4.74 2.99
N GLN A 16 4.38 -3.90 1.99
CA GLN A 16 3.80 -4.35 0.72
C GLN A 16 4.75 -5.27 -0.04
N PHE A 17 6.05 -5.00 -0.01
CA PHE A 17 7.06 -5.86 -0.63
C PHE A 17 7.16 -7.22 0.05
N LEU A 18 7.18 -7.25 1.39
CA LEU A 18 7.14 -8.50 2.17
C LEU A 18 5.83 -9.26 1.94
N ALA A 19 4.72 -8.56 1.77
CA ALA A 19 3.42 -9.12 1.45
C ALA A 19 3.36 -9.75 0.04
N ALA A 20 4.08 -9.16 -0.92
CA ALA A 20 4.23 -9.70 -2.27
C ALA A 20 5.26 -10.84 -2.37
N MET A 21 6.18 -10.95 -1.40
CA MET A 21 7.19 -12.01 -1.36
C MET A 21 6.68 -13.31 -0.72
N TRP A 22 7.31 -14.41 -1.10
CA TRP A 22 7.19 -15.68 -0.38
C TRP A 22 7.73 -15.49 1.06
N PRO A 23 7.00 -15.89 2.12
CA PRO A 23 5.89 -16.85 2.15
C PRO A 23 4.48 -16.25 2.25
N VAL A 24 4.32 -14.92 2.19
CA VAL A 24 3.01 -14.28 2.41
C VAL A 24 2.08 -14.49 1.20
N TYR A 25 2.61 -14.34 0.00
CA TYR A 25 1.87 -14.54 -1.25
C TYR A 25 1.15 -15.91 -1.35
N PRO A 26 1.77 -17.07 -1.07
CA PRO A 26 1.10 -18.37 -1.17
C PRO A 26 -0.01 -18.59 -0.14
N VAL A 27 -0.05 -17.86 0.99
CA VAL A 27 -1.18 -17.90 1.94
C VAL A 27 -2.46 -17.44 1.26
N PHE A 28 -2.34 -16.48 0.35
CA PHE A 28 -3.43 -15.87 -0.41
C PHE A 28 -3.58 -16.43 -1.83
N ASN A 29 -2.69 -17.33 -2.25
CA ASN A 29 -2.72 -17.99 -3.57
C ASN A 29 -3.71 -19.17 -3.63
N ARG A 30 -4.71 -19.22 -2.73
CA ARG A 30 -5.77 -20.23 -2.79
C ARG A 30 -6.85 -19.77 -3.78
N ILE A 31 -7.23 -20.66 -4.69
CA ILE A 31 -8.26 -20.44 -5.73
C ILE A 31 -9.63 -20.06 -5.12
N ARG A 32 -9.86 -20.43 -3.86
CA ARG A 32 -11.05 -20.06 -3.07
C ARG A 32 -10.57 -19.31 -1.82
N PRO A 33 -11.23 -18.22 -1.39
CA PRO A 33 -12.53 -17.73 -1.83
C PRO A 33 -12.49 -16.80 -3.07
N PHE A 34 -13.60 -16.70 -3.79
CA PHE A 34 -13.79 -15.67 -4.81
C PHE A 34 -14.28 -14.38 -4.14
N VAL A 35 -13.67 -13.25 -4.47
CA VAL A 35 -14.06 -11.93 -3.96
C VAL A 35 -14.59 -11.14 -5.14
N PHE A 36 -15.84 -10.66 -5.09
CA PHE A 36 -16.51 -9.97 -6.21
C PHE A 36 -16.48 -10.74 -7.56
N GLY A 37 -16.44 -12.07 -7.52
CA GLY A 37 -16.37 -12.90 -8.74
C GLY A 37 -14.97 -13.07 -9.34
N ILE A 38 -13.93 -12.46 -8.75
CA ILE A 38 -12.53 -12.64 -9.17
C ILE A 38 -11.75 -13.54 -8.19
N PRO A 39 -10.69 -14.23 -8.65
CA PRO A 39 -9.83 -15.02 -7.77
C PRO A 39 -9.18 -14.14 -6.69
N PHE A 40 -9.04 -14.68 -5.47
CA PHE A 40 -8.46 -13.94 -4.34
C PHE A 40 -7.06 -13.36 -4.66
N SER A 41 -6.24 -14.09 -5.40
CA SER A 41 -4.89 -13.66 -5.80
C SER A 41 -4.90 -12.34 -6.58
N PHE A 42 -5.86 -12.17 -7.49
CA PHE A 42 -6.04 -10.94 -8.26
C PHE A 42 -6.51 -9.80 -7.37
N PHE A 43 -7.49 -10.05 -6.50
CA PHE A 43 -7.99 -9.05 -5.56
C PHE A 43 -6.87 -8.58 -4.62
N TYR A 44 -6.05 -9.51 -4.12
CA TYR A 44 -4.93 -9.25 -3.24
C TYR A 44 -3.86 -8.39 -3.91
N ALA A 45 -3.39 -8.78 -5.11
CA ALA A 45 -2.39 -8.02 -5.85
C ALA A 45 -2.90 -6.60 -6.20
N THR A 46 -4.16 -6.50 -6.64
CA THR A 46 -4.79 -5.21 -6.96
C THR A 46 -4.92 -4.33 -5.72
N SER A 47 -5.27 -4.91 -4.57
CA SER A 47 -5.36 -4.19 -3.31
C SER A 47 -4.01 -3.66 -2.84
N LEU A 48 -2.93 -4.44 -2.98
CA LEU A 48 -1.58 -3.97 -2.68
C LEU A 48 -1.20 -2.78 -3.57
N MET A 49 -1.49 -2.86 -4.87
CA MET A 49 -1.22 -1.78 -5.82
C MET A 49 -2.05 -0.52 -5.51
N ALA A 50 -3.33 -0.67 -5.20
CA ALA A 50 -4.19 0.43 -4.76
C ALA A 50 -3.66 1.05 -3.46
N LEU A 51 -3.16 0.23 -2.52
CA LEU A 51 -2.57 0.70 -1.27
C LEU A 51 -1.28 1.50 -1.52
N SER A 52 -0.42 1.10 -2.47
CA SER A 52 0.75 1.88 -2.88
C SER A 52 0.34 3.26 -3.39
N PHE A 53 -0.70 3.31 -4.22
CA PHE A 53 -1.20 4.55 -4.79
C PHE A 53 -1.79 5.47 -3.71
N VAL A 54 -2.63 4.93 -2.82
CA VAL A 54 -3.21 5.67 -1.69
C VAL A 54 -2.11 6.18 -0.75
N THR A 55 -1.06 5.39 -0.51
CA THR A 55 0.09 5.81 0.30
C THR A 55 0.77 7.05 -0.29
N LEU A 56 1.06 7.01 -1.60
CA LEU A 56 1.70 8.14 -2.29
C LEU A 56 0.78 9.35 -2.38
N LEU A 57 -0.51 9.14 -2.66
CA LEU A 57 -1.49 10.20 -2.70
C LEU A 57 -1.64 10.88 -1.34
N ALA A 58 -1.74 10.11 -0.26
CA ALA A 58 -1.80 10.63 1.10
C ALA A 58 -0.52 11.39 1.46
N PHE A 59 0.65 10.88 1.06
CA PHE A 59 1.93 11.57 1.25
C PHE A 59 1.96 12.91 0.50
N HIS A 60 1.49 12.95 -0.75
CA HIS A 60 1.43 14.16 -1.56
C HIS A 60 0.45 15.20 -0.97
N LEU A 61 -0.77 14.78 -0.61
CA LEU A 61 -1.76 15.66 0.02
C LEU A 61 -1.30 16.19 1.39
N TRP A 62 -0.56 15.38 2.15
CA TRP A 62 -0.03 15.81 3.44
C TRP A 62 1.13 16.79 3.26
N TRP A 63 1.97 16.58 2.24
CA TRP A 63 3.04 17.49 1.87
C TRP A 63 2.48 18.87 1.45
N ASP A 64 1.52 18.88 0.54
CA ASP A 64 0.88 20.10 0.02
C ASP A 64 0.28 20.95 1.17
N ARG A 65 -0.42 20.30 2.10
CA ARG A 65 -0.98 20.96 3.30
C ARG A 65 0.08 21.54 4.23
N SER A 66 1.30 20.99 4.28
CA SER A 66 2.37 21.52 5.12
C SER A 66 3.14 22.70 4.50
N ASP A 67 3.00 22.93 3.19
CA ASP A 67 3.61 24.07 2.50
C ASP A 67 2.70 25.32 2.50
N ASP A 68 1.39 25.17 2.71
CA ASP A 68 0.39 26.23 2.76
C ASP A 68 0.27 26.97 4.12
N GLU A 69 1.07 26.59 5.12
CA GLU A 69 1.08 27.31 6.41
C GLU A 69 1.80 28.66 6.24
N PRO A 70 1.10 29.81 6.42
CA PRO A 70 1.69 31.12 6.17
C PRO A 70 2.80 31.38 7.18
N ARG A 71 4.04 31.54 6.68
CA ARG A 71 5.22 31.95 7.45
C ARG A 71 5.08 33.36 8.02
#